data_AF-A0A669BGW3-F1
#
_entry.id   AF-A0A669BGW3-F1
#
_cell.length_a   1.000
_cell.length_b   1.000
_cell.length_c   1.000
_cell.angle_alpha   90.00
_cell.angle_beta   90.00
_cell.angle_gamma   90.00
#
_symmetry.space_group_name_H-M   'P 1'
#
loop_
_entity.id
_entity.type
_entity.pdbx_description
1 polymer ?
#
loop_
_entity_poly.entity_id
_entity_poly.type
_entity_poly.pdbx_seq_one_letter_code
_entity_poly.pdbx_strand_id
1 'polypeptide(L)'
;MALQQFVCSFTLVIIFLCKECGSKPGNSSSIITGQDATPGSWPSYAAIVIVGFQFGGSLINDQWVLTAASFIPLDTLTEWVPTVYLGGYNLSGSNPNQVNRTVENIICHPEFDFTTLENNICLLKLSAPVNFTDYIQPIYLPSENSTFNNECSSWIIGLVYNSDGTFTKTLQEAKVPIVENNECKGIFQGSYPKITENMICAGDNDSCLFTYGAPLMTKRKSVWLQSGVLSVSACGAFPSVFTRVSPYQKWISDTVTGTAPKFFTFTSPDNSTSPTTM
;
A
#
# COMPACT_ATOMS: atom_id res chain seq x y z
N MET A 1 8.50 -34.84 -27.26
CA MET A 1 7.30 -34.17 -26.69
C MET A 1 7.77 -32.82 -26.18
N ALA A 2 7.20 -31.78 -26.78
CA ALA A 2 7.91 -30.54 -27.07
C ALA A 2 8.03 -29.60 -25.86
N LEU A 3 9.27 -29.15 -25.65
CA LEU A 3 9.68 -28.01 -24.84
C LEU A 3 9.24 -26.74 -25.58
N GLN A 4 8.19 -26.08 -25.10
CA GLN A 4 7.73 -24.82 -25.69
C GLN A 4 8.42 -23.65 -24.99
N GLN A 5 9.39 -23.07 -25.70
CA GLN A 5 10.15 -21.89 -25.31
C GLN A 5 9.22 -20.71 -25.04
N PHE A 6 9.27 -20.17 -23.82
CA PHE A 6 8.76 -18.83 -23.53
C PHE A 6 9.73 -17.82 -24.16
N VAL A 7 9.27 -17.12 -25.17
CA VAL A 7 10.01 -16.05 -25.83
C VAL A 7 10.16 -14.89 -24.84
N CYS A 8 11.41 -14.58 -24.49
CA CYS A 8 11.80 -13.34 -23.81
C CYS A 8 11.36 -12.12 -24.64
N SER A 9 10.25 -11.49 -24.26
CA SER A 9 10.01 -10.10 -24.63
C SER A 9 10.80 -9.22 -23.67
N PHE A 10 11.98 -8.80 -24.12
CA PHE A 10 12.75 -7.71 -23.53
C PHE A 10 11.96 -6.40 -23.67
N THR A 11 11.15 -6.07 -22.68
CA THR A 11 10.70 -4.68 -22.49
C THR A 11 11.44 -4.11 -21.30
N LEU A 12 12.40 -3.22 -21.59
CA LEU A 12 12.97 -2.30 -20.60
C LEU A 12 11.80 -1.54 -19.95
N VAL A 13 11.40 -1.95 -18.75
CA VAL A 13 10.50 -1.16 -17.92
C VAL A 13 11.35 -0.07 -17.30
N ILE A 14 11.26 1.12 -17.87
CA ILE A 14 11.77 2.35 -17.26
C ILE A 14 11.02 2.49 -15.94
N ILE A 15 11.69 2.14 -14.84
CA ILE A 15 11.34 2.67 -13.53
C ILE A 15 11.46 4.20 -13.71
N PHE A 16 10.33 4.89 -13.81
CA PHE A 16 10.28 6.34 -13.69
C PHE A 16 10.66 6.68 -12.23
N LEU A 17 11.95 6.60 -11.92
CA LEU A 17 12.56 7.55 -11.02
C LEU A 17 12.32 8.90 -11.70
N CYS A 18 11.49 9.74 -11.10
CA CYS A 18 11.29 11.11 -11.56
C CYS A 18 12.64 11.84 -11.44
N LYS A 19 13.48 11.69 -12.47
CA LYS A 19 14.77 12.37 -12.60
C LYS A 19 14.44 13.76 -13.12
N GLU A 20 14.61 14.74 -12.24
CA GLU A 20 14.51 16.18 -12.46
C GLU A 20 13.11 16.74 -12.72
N CYS A 21 12.44 17.21 -11.66
CA CYS A 21 11.62 18.41 -11.77
C CYS A 21 12.42 19.60 -11.24
N GLY A 22 13.40 20.04 -12.04
CA GLY A 22 14.04 21.33 -11.84
C GLY A 22 13.05 22.44 -12.20
N SER A 23 12.52 23.14 -11.19
CA SER A 23 11.80 24.41 -11.36
C SER A 23 12.24 25.36 -10.24
N LYS A 24 12.62 26.57 -10.64
CA LYS A 24 13.29 27.63 -9.87
C LYS A 24 12.64 28.01 -8.52
N PRO A 25 13.39 28.62 -7.59
CA PRO A 25 12.94 28.91 -6.23
C PRO A 25 11.95 30.09 -6.22
N GLY A 26 10.66 29.77 -6.18
CA GLY A 26 9.63 30.60 -5.57
C GLY A 26 9.32 30.00 -4.21
N ASN A 27 9.55 30.75 -3.14
CA ASN A 27 9.40 30.34 -1.74
C ASN A 27 8.10 29.55 -1.47
N SER A 28 8.17 28.23 -1.52
CA SER A 28 7.23 27.28 -0.93
C SER A 28 7.91 25.91 -0.83
N SER A 29 8.92 25.84 0.04
CA SER A 29 9.52 24.57 0.45
C SER A 29 8.55 23.83 1.36
N SER A 30 7.57 23.14 0.76
CA SER A 30 6.72 22.18 1.45
C SER A 30 6.76 20.86 0.70
N ILE A 31 7.93 20.24 0.67
CA ILE A 31 8.05 18.83 0.30
C ILE A 31 7.65 18.03 1.55
N ILE A 32 6.53 17.31 1.43
CA ILE A 32 5.96 16.28 2.35
C ILE A 32 4.97 16.80 3.39
N THR A 33 3.68 16.50 3.21
CA THR A 33 2.73 16.40 4.32
C THR A 33 2.69 14.96 4.82
N GLY A 34 3.55 14.70 5.80
CA GLY A 34 3.56 13.50 6.62
C GLY A 34 4.23 13.88 7.94
N GLN A 35 3.75 13.33 9.05
CA GLN A 35 4.36 13.51 10.36
C GLN A 35 4.93 12.18 10.84
N ASP A 36 5.91 12.25 11.74
CA ASP A 36 6.42 11.08 12.42
C ASP A 36 5.25 10.33 13.10
N ALA A 37 5.09 9.06 12.73
CA ALA A 37 4.15 8.18 13.39
C ALA A 37 4.62 7.88 14.82
N THR A 38 3.69 7.84 15.76
CA THR A 38 4.00 7.45 17.14
C THR A 38 4.28 5.95 17.23
N PRO A 39 5.22 5.49 18.07
CA PRO A 39 5.50 4.06 18.23
C PRO A 39 4.23 3.27 18.57
N GLY A 40 3.91 2.26 17.76
CA GLY A 40 2.74 1.39 17.96
C GLY A 40 1.43 1.94 17.39
N SER A 41 1.40 3.11 16.73
CA SER A 41 0.16 3.60 16.09
C SER A 41 -0.29 2.75 14.89
N TRP A 42 0.66 2.11 14.20
CA TRP A 42 0.42 1.27 13.03
C TRP A 42 0.98 -0.15 13.22
N PRO A 43 0.42 -0.93 14.16
CA PRO A 43 0.98 -2.23 14.55
C PRO A 43 0.88 -3.30 13.47
N SER A 44 0.10 -3.04 12.41
CA SER A 44 0.02 -3.93 11.24
C SER A 44 1.03 -3.59 10.16
N TYR A 45 1.70 -2.44 10.20
CA TYR A 45 2.61 -2.04 9.14
C TYR A 45 3.79 -3.01 9.04
N ALA A 46 4.08 -3.45 7.82
CA ALA A 46 5.17 -4.34 7.50
C ALA A 46 6.16 -3.62 6.56
N ALA A 47 7.41 -3.47 6.99
CA ALA A 47 8.48 -3.04 6.10
C ALA A 47 9.07 -4.26 5.39
N ILE A 48 9.03 -4.28 4.07
CA ILE A 48 9.52 -5.37 3.25
C ILE A 48 10.82 -4.90 2.60
N VAL A 49 11.92 -5.63 2.83
CA VAL A 49 13.24 -5.28 2.31
C VAL A 49 13.75 -6.40 1.41
N ILE A 50 14.14 -6.04 0.19
CA ILE A 50 14.73 -6.93 -0.80
C ILE A 50 15.87 -6.20 -1.51
N VAL A 51 17.10 -6.73 -1.41
CA VAL A 51 18.30 -6.16 -2.09
C VAL A 51 18.46 -4.65 -1.83
N GLY A 52 18.22 -4.20 -0.60
CA GLY A 52 18.33 -2.79 -0.21
C GLY A 52 17.17 -1.89 -0.66
N PHE A 53 16.23 -2.40 -1.46
CA PHE A 53 14.96 -1.72 -1.75
C PHE A 53 13.95 -1.97 -0.65
N GLN A 54 13.15 -0.96 -0.36
CA GLN A 54 12.12 -1.03 0.67
C GLN A 54 10.72 -0.81 0.09
N PHE A 55 9.82 -1.68 0.50
CA PHE A 55 8.41 -1.69 0.17
C PHE A 55 7.58 -1.74 1.46
N GLY A 56 6.30 -1.43 1.32
CA GLY A 56 5.33 -1.46 2.41
C GLY A 56 4.40 -2.66 2.28
N GLY A 57 3.78 -3.01 3.38
CA GLY A 57 2.71 -3.99 3.43
C GLY A 57 1.98 -3.92 4.74
N SER A 58 1.04 -4.84 4.94
CA SER A 58 0.34 -5.00 6.21
C SER A 58 0.21 -6.45 6.61
N LEU A 59 0.45 -6.73 7.88
CA LEU A 59 0.13 -7.99 8.52
C LEU A 59 -1.39 -8.18 8.54
N ILE A 60 -1.88 -9.27 7.95
CA ILE A 60 -3.34 -9.55 7.85
C ILE A 60 -3.79 -10.73 8.72
N ASN A 61 -2.84 -11.53 9.22
CA ASN A 61 -3.00 -12.52 10.29
C ASN A 61 -1.64 -12.75 10.98
N ASP A 62 -1.41 -13.87 11.66
CA ASP A 62 -0.14 -14.18 12.31
C ASP A 62 1.02 -14.55 11.38
N GLN A 63 0.79 -14.88 10.10
CA GLN A 63 1.83 -15.38 9.20
C GLN A 63 1.76 -14.80 7.76
N TRP A 64 0.83 -13.90 7.47
CA TRP A 64 0.59 -13.39 6.13
C TRP A 64 0.63 -11.87 6.09
N VAL A 65 1.31 -11.36 5.07
CA VAL A 65 1.40 -9.93 4.76
C VAL A 65 0.81 -9.64 3.40
N LEU A 66 0.00 -8.58 3.31
CA LEU A 66 -0.56 -8.03 2.07
C LEU A 66 0.32 -6.89 1.56
N THR A 67 0.67 -6.90 0.28
CA THR A 67 1.47 -5.86 -0.39
C THR A 67 1.06 -5.75 -1.88
N ALA A 68 1.74 -4.88 -2.65
CA ALA A 68 1.54 -4.76 -4.09
C ALA A 68 2.26 -5.91 -4.82
N ALA A 69 1.79 -6.36 -5.97
CA ALA A 69 2.50 -7.35 -6.80
C ALA A 69 3.73 -6.77 -7.51
N SER A 70 3.69 -5.48 -7.86
CA SER A 70 4.78 -4.73 -8.47
C SER A 70 6.00 -4.56 -7.56
N PHE A 71 5.92 -5.00 -6.29
CA PHE A 71 7.08 -5.05 -5.39
C PHE A 71 8.12 -6.09 -5.83
N ILE A 72 7.70 -7.11 -6.60
CA ILE A 72 8.58 -8.14 -7.12
C ILE A 72 9.36 -7.57 -8.31
N PRO A 73 10.68 -7.44 -8.23
CA PRO A 73 11.47 -7.23 -9.43
C PRO A 73 11.42 -8.54 -10.24
N LEU A 74 10.93 -8.44 -11.48
CA LEU A 74 10.67 -9.57 -12.39
C LEU A 74 11.85 -10.57 -12.55
N ASP A 75 13.07 -10.12 -12.25
CA ASP A 75 14.30 -10.87 -12.50
C ASP A 75 15.00 -11.39 -11.21
N THR A 76 14.49 -11.14 -10.00
CA THR A 76 15.30 -11.30 -8.75
C THR A 76 14.85 -12.39 -7.78
N LEU A 77 13.64 -12.95 -7.91
CA LEU A 77 13.14 -13.93 -6.92
C LEU A 77 13.87 -15.27 -6.94
N THR A 78 14.66 -15.57 -7.97
CA THR A 78 15.48 -16.78 -8.01
C THR A 78 16.72 -16.69 -7.12
N GLU A 79 17.13 -15.48 -6.69
CA GLU A 79 18.38 -15.27 -5.93
C GLU A 79 18.19 -14.56 -4.58
N TRP A 80 17.12 -13.78 -4.38
CA TRP A 80 16.97 -12.92 -3.20
C TRP A 80 15.63 -13.09 -2.50
N VAL A 81 15.67 -13.59 -1.26
CA VAL A 81 14.47 -13.77 -0.42
C VAL A 81 14.17 -12.46 0.34
N PRO A 82 12.97 -11.87 0.21
CA PRO A 82 12.60 -10.69 0.98
C PRO A 82 12.63 -10.96 2.49
N THR A 83 13.01 -9.94 3.26
CA THR A 83 12.87 -9.92 4.72
C THR A 83 11.78 -8.93 5.11
N VAL A 84 10.84 -9.37 5.94
CA VAL A 84 9.76 -8.56 6.50
C VAL A 84 10.10 -8.17 7.92
N TYR A 85 9.95 -6.89 8.24
CA TYR A 85 10.12 -6.31 9.57
C TYR A 85 8.77 -5.79 10.09
N LEU A 86 8.41 -6.19 11.31
CA LEU A 86 7.16 -5.88 12.00
C LEU A 86 7.49 -5.27 13.37
N GLY A 87 6.62 -4.40 13.90
CA GLY A 87 6.77 -3.80 15.24
C GLY A 87 7.91 -2.78 15.37
N GLY A 88 8.65 -2.51 14.30
CA GLY A 88 9.62 -1.43 14.22
C GLY A 88 8.97 -0.12 13.78
N TYR A 89 9.36 1.00 14.39
CA TYR A 89 8.90 2.35 14.01
C TYR A 89 10.03 3.22 13.43
N ASN A 90 11.29 2.83 13.68
CA ASN A 90 12.49 3.48 13.15
C ASN A 90 13.33 2.44 12.40
N LEU A 91 13.85 2.78 11.23
CA LEU A 91 14.71 1.89 10.44
C LEU A 91 16.19 1.95 10.86
N SER A 92 16.50 2.83 11.81
CA SER A 92 17.83 3.02 12.37
C SER A 92 17.81 2.87 13.90
N GLY A 93 18.83 2.21 14.43
CA GLY A 93 18.97 1.99 15.87
C GLY A 93 18.26 0.75 16.40
N SER A 94 18.23 0.61 17.72
CA SER A 94 17.62 -0.53 18.41
C SER A 94 16.10 -0.37 18.47
N ASN A 95 15.36 -1.35 17.97
CA ASN A 95 13.90 -1.45 18.12
C ASN A 95 13.58 -2.68 18.98
N PRO A 96 13.28 -2.51 20.29
CA PRO A 96 13.04 -3.65 21.17
C PRO A 96 11.78 -4.46 20.81
N ASN A 97 10.84 -3.86 20.07
CA ASN A 97 9.58 -4.49 19.67
C ASN A 97 9.64 -5.10 18.26
N GLN A 98 10.77 -4.96 17.56
CA GLN A 98 10.89 -5.40 16.17
C GLN A 98 11.05 -6.91 16.08
N VAL A 99 10.27 -7.51 15.19
CA VAL A 99 10.40 -8.91 14.80
C VAL A 99 10.64 -8.95 13.29
N ASN A 100 11.59 -9.78 12.85
CA ASN A 100 11.79 -10.03 11.43
C ASN A 100 11.45 -11.48 11.05
N ARG A 101 11.04 -11.66 9.79
CA ARG A 101 10.79 -12.96 9.17
C ARG A 101 11.25 -12.91 7.71
N THR A 102 11.88 -13.99 7.25
CA THR A 102 12.03 -14.23 5.81
C THR A 102 10.69 -14.64 5.22
N VAL A 103 10.56 -14.51 3.90
CA VAL A 103 9.36 -14.96 3.17
C VAL A 103 9.52 -16.41 2.72
N GLU A 104 8.55 -17.26 3.07
CA GLU A 104 8.47 -18.67 2.64
C GLU A 104 7.86 -18.78 1.24
N ASN A 105 6.79 -18.01 0.97
CA ASN A 105 6.09 -18.07 -0.29
C ASN A 105 5.53 -16.70 -0.67
N ILE A 106 5.47 -16.44 -1.98
CA ILE A 106 4.98 -15.20 -2.58
C ILE A 106 3.88 -15.58 -3.56
N ILE A 107 2.66 -15.10 -3.32
CA ILE A 107 1.49 -15.42 -4.12
C ILE A 107 0.84 -14.12 -4.56
N CYS A 108 1.12 -13.69 -5.79
CA CYS A 108 0.48 -12.52 -6.37
C CYS A 108 -0.79 -12.90 -7.13
N HIS A 109 -1.65 -11.92 -7.34
CA HIS A 109 -2.86 -12.15 -8.13
C HIS A 109 -2.48 -12.66 -9.53
N PRO A 110 -3.06 -13.79 -10.00
CA PRO A 110 -2.65 -14.41 -11.26
C PRO A 110 -2.95 -13.55 -12.49
N GLU A 111 -3.88 -12.60 -12.35
CA GLU A 111 -4.25 -11.64 -13.40
C GLU A 111 -3.57 -10.27 -13.22
N PHE A 112 -2.50 -10.19 -12.42
CA PHE A 112 -1.70 -8.96 -12.34
C PHE A 112 -1.08 -8.60 -13.69
N ASP A 113 -1.27 -7.36 -14.12
CA ASP A 113 -0.73 -6.83 -15.37
C ASP A 113 0.16 -5.60 -15.10
N PHE A 114 1.46 -5.73 -15.37
CA PHE A 114 2.43 -4.64 -15.22
C PHE A 114 2.17 -3.43 -16.13
N THR A 115 1.45 -3.62 -17.24
CA THR A 115 1.16 -2.56 -18.21
C THR A 115 0.00 -1.69 -17.76
N THR A 116 -1.01 -2.28 -17.11
CA THR A 116 -2.22 -1.57 -16.68
C THR A 116 -2.23 -1.29 -15.18
N LEU A 117 -1.40 -1.99 -14.40
CA LEU A 117 -1.42 -2.07 -12.94
C LEU A 117 -2.74 -2.63 -12.37
N GLU A 118 -3.53 -3.28 -13.21
CA GLU A 118 -4.71 -4.03 -12.78
C GLU A 118 -4.26 -5.21 -11.92
N ASN A 119 -5.01 -5.51 -10.84
CA ASN A 119 -4.69 -6.60 -9.92
C ASN A 119 -3.30 -6.51 -9.25
N ASN A 120 -2.80 -5.30 -9.00
CA ASN A 120 -1.52 -5.08 -8.33
C ASN A 120 -1.55 -5.40 -6.81
N ILE A 121 -1.74 -6.68 -6.47
CA ILE A 121 -1.88 -7.17 -5.09
C ILE A 121 -1.19 -8.52 -4.92
N CYS A 122 -0.54 -8.69 -3.76
CA CYS A 122 0.26 -9.88 -3.47
C CYS A 122 0.26 -10.25 -1.99
N LEU A 123 0.33 -11.55 -1.72
CA LEU A 123 0.36 -12.15 -0.40
C LEU A 123 1.72 -12.79 -0.14
N LEU A 124 2.35 -12.42 0.98
CA LEU A 124 3.61 -12.99 1.43
C LEU A 124 3.33 -13.88 2.64
N LYS A 125 3.65 -15.17 2.52
CA LYS A 125 3.66 -16.09 3.65
C LYS A 125 5.01 -15.98 4.34
N LEU A 126 5.00 -15.61 5.61
CA LEU A 126 6.20 -15.51 6.44
C LEU A 126 6.72 -16.91 6.79
N SER A 127 8.03 -17.05 6.99
CA SER A 127 8.68 -18.33 7.34
C SER A 127 8.25 -18.93 8.67
N ALA A 128 7.69 -18.11 9.56
CA ALA A 128 7.06 -18.56 10.79
C ALA A 128 6.05 -17.49 11.26
N PRO A 129 5.01 -17.89 12.01
CA PRO A 129 4.08 -16.94 12.59
C PRO A 129 4.77 -15.96 13.56
N VAL A 130 4.12 -14.83 13.78
CA VAL A 130 4.51 -13.80 14.76
C VAL A 130 3.54 -13.78 15.93
N ASN A 131 4.07 -13.45 17.11
CA ASN A 131 3.24 -13.23 18.28
C ASN A 131 2.66 -11.82 18.24
N PHE A 132 1.38 -11.69 18.56
CA PHE A 132 0.75 -10.39 18.67
C PHE A 132 1.20 -9.67 19.94
N THR A 133 1.46 -8.37 19.80
CA THR A 133 1.90 -7.47 20.87
C THR A 133 1.25 -6.11 20.66
N ASP A 134 1.47 -5.14 21.55
CA ASP A 134 0.98 -3.78 21.34
C ASP A 134 1.56 -3.10 20.08
N TYR A 135 2.65 -3.65 19.51
CA TYR A 135 3.33 -3.14 18.32
C TYR A 135 3.15 -4.03 17.09
N ILE A 136 2.56 -5.22 17.24
CA ILE A 136 2.37 -6.19 16.16
C ILE A 136 0.93 -6.72 16.26
N GLN A 137 0.07 -6.28 15.36
CA GLN A 137 -1.33 -6.69 15.30
C GLN A 137 -1.77 -6.80 13.84
N PRO A 138 -2.64 -7.76 13.49
CA PRO A 138 -3.18 -7.84 12.14
C PRO A 138 -4.22 -6.75 11.91
N ILE A 139 -4.30 -6.25 10.68
CA ILE A 139 -5.34 -5.30 10.25
C ILE A 139 -6.61 -6.03 9.80
N TYR A 140 -7.77 -5.39 9.92
CA TYR A 140 -8.97 -5.87 9.23
C TYR A 140 -8.87 -5.58 7.73
N LEU A 141 -9.46 -6.45 6.93
CA LEU A 141 -9.67 -6.25 5.51
C LEU A 141 -11.13 -5.89 5.23
N PRO A 142 -11.42 -5.08 4.22
CA PRO A 142 -12.79 -4.77 3.85
C PRO A 142 -13.45 -5.96 3.18
N SER A 143 -14.72 -6.22 3.52
CA SER A 143 -15.50 -7.19 2.75
C SER A 143 -15.81 -6.68 1.34
N GLU A 144 -16.17 -7.56 0.41
CA GLU A 144 -16.45 -7.27 -1.00
C GLU A 144 -17.42 -6.09 -1.21
N ASN A 145 -18.49 -6.03 -0.42
CA ASN A 145 -19.50 -4.97 -0.48
C ASN A 145 -19.12 -3.67 0.25
N SER A 146 -17.85 -3.47 0.61
CA SER A 146 -17.43 -2.26 1.32
C SER A 146 -17.33 -1.07 0.37
N THR A 147 -17.82 0.09 0.81
CA THR A 147 -17.81 1.35 0.07
C THR A 147 -16.96 2.40 0.77
N PHE A 148 -16.29 3.23 -0.02
CA PHE A 148 -15.37 4.25 0.45
C PHE A 148 -15.63 5.56 -0.30
N ASN A 149 -15.90 6.64 0.43
CA ASN A 149 -16.13 7.97 -0.11
C ASN A 149 -15.20 8.99 0.56
N ASN A 150 -15.26 10.24 0.09
CA ASN A 150 -14.41 11.35 0.56
C ASN A 150 -14.62 11.73 2.05
N GLU A 151 -15.73 11.35 2.68
CA GLU A 151 -15.96 11.58 4.11
C GLU A 151 -15.24 10.58 5.02
N CYS A 152 -14.67 9.53 4.44
CA CYS A 152 -13.90 8.54 5.19
C CYS A 152 -12.59 9.13 5.70
N SER A 153 -12.32 8.95 6.99
CA SER A 153 -11.00 9.29 7.55
C SER A 153 -10.00 8.21 7.15
N SER A 154 -9.04 8.58 6.29
CA SER A 154 -8.02 7.66 5.78
C SER A 154 -6.61 8.20 6.00
N TRP A 155 -5.64 7.29 6.05
CA TRP A 155 -4.25 7.57 6.27
C TRP A 155 -3.38 6.74 5.33
N ILE A 156 -2.30 7.36 4.87
CA ILE A 156 -1.25 6.68 4.13
C ILE A 156 -0.03 6.54 5.05
N ILE A 157 0.50 5.33 5.14
CA ILE A 157 1.55 4.97 6.11
C ILE A 157 2.76 4.44 5.35
N GLY A 158 3.94 5.00 5.58
CA GLY A 158 5.14 4.53 4.91
C GLY A 158 6.34 5.43 5.13
N LEU A 159 7.39 5.21 4.33
CA LEU A 159 8.52 6.13 4.28
C LEU A 159 8.35 7.18 3.20
N VAL A 160 9.02 8.30 3.44
CA VAL A 160 9.06 9.42 2.52
C VAL A 160 10.51 9.80 2.23
N TYR A 161 10.74 10.49 1.12
CA TYR A 161 12.07 10.87 0.66
C TYR A 161 12.41 12.28 1.10
N ASN A 162 13.35 12.42 2.02
CA ASN A 162 13.85 13.71 2.49
C ASN A 162 14.43 14.53 1.33
N SER A 163 14.45 15.85 1.51
CA SER A 163 15.07 16.78 0.56
C SER A 163 16.57 16.54 0.34
N ASP A 164 17.23 15.84 1.27
CA ASP A 164 18.65 15.46 1.18
C ASP A 164 18.88 14.18 0.35
N GLY A 165 17.83 13.58 -0.20
CA GLY A 165 17.93 12.39 -1.02
C GLY A 165 17.90 11.07 -0.24
N THR A 166 17.52 11.07 1.03
CA THR A 166 17.45 9.86 1.86
C THR A 166 16.02 9.53 2.27
N PHE A 167 15.72 8.28 2.60
CA PHE A 167 14.42 7.96 3.20
C PHE A 167 14.35 8.44 4.66
N THR A 168 13.14 8.82 5.09
CA THR A 168 12.85 9.05 6.50
C THR A 168 13.21 7.81 7.31
N LYS A 169 13.88 8.02 8.44
CA LYS A 169 14.24 6.93 9.35
C LYS A 169 13.03 6.47 10.18
N THR A 170 12.17 7.41 10.54
CA THR A 170 10.91 7.17 11.23
C THR A 170 9.80 6.89 10.23
N LEU A 171 8.93 5.93 10.55
CA LEU A 171 7.67 5.71 9.82
C LEU A 171 6.85 7.00 9.80
N GLN A 172 6.36 7.39 8.63
CA GLN A 172 5.54 8.58 8.45
C GLN A 172 4.06 8.19 8.32
N GLU A 173 3.19 9.10 8.75
CA GLU A 173 1.76 9.03 8.55
C GLU A 173 1.23 10.35 7.98
N ALA A 174 0.25 10.26 7.08
CA ALA A 174 -0.47 11.43 6.60
C ALA A 174 -1.95 11.11 6.49
N LYS A 175 -2.80 12.01 7.00
CA LYS A 175 -4.24 11.90 6.81
C LYS A 175 -4.59 12.38 5.41
N VAL A 176 -5.34 11.58 4.66
CA VAL A 176 -5.72 11.88 3.28
C VAL A 176 -7.22 11.70 3.05
N PRO A 177 -7.83 12.50 2.16
CA PRO A 177 -9.16 12.23 1.67
C PRO A 177 -9.13 11.05 0.69
N ILE A 178 -10.22 10.29 0.64
CA ILE A 178 -10.48 9.39 -0.50
C ILE A 178 -11.06 10.24 -1.63
N VAL A 179 -10.61 10.00 -2.85
CA VAL A 179 -11.20 10.61 -4.06
C VAL A 179 -12.19 9.61 -4.65
N GLU A 180 -13.42 10.06 -4.90
CA GLU A 180 -14.46 9.17 -5.44
C GLU A 180 -14.03 8.60 -6.80
N ASN A 181 -14.41 7.34 -7.07
CA ASN A 181 -13.84 6.61 -8.22
C ASN A 181 -14.15 7.29 -9.57
N ASN A 182 -15.34 7.87 -9.70
CA ASN A 182 -15.74 8.62 -10.90
C ASN A 182 -14.98 9.93 -11.07
N GLU A 183 -14.75 10.64 -9.97
CA GLU A 183 -13.91 11.85 -9.96
C GLU A 183 -12.48 11.49 -10.35
N CYS A 184 -11.92 10.43 -9.74
CA CYS A 184 -10.57 9.98 -10.07
C CYS A 184 -10.43 9.56 -11.55
N LYS A 185 -11.42 8.87 -12.12
CA LYS A 185 -11.44 8.58 -13.57
C LYS A 185 -11.41 9.83 -14.42
N GLY A 186 -12.11 10.89 -14.01
CA GLY A 186 -12.09 12.19 -14.69
C GLY A 186 -10.71 12.86 -14.61
N ILE A 187 -10.10 12.83 -13.42
CA ILE A 187 -8.75 13.36 -13.18
C ILE A 187 -7.70 12.65 -14.05
N PHE A 188 -7.80 11.32 -14.16
CA PHE A 188 -6.89 10.49 -14.96
C PHE A 188 -7.34 10.31 -16.42
N GLN A 189 -8.32 11.09 -16.91
CA GLN A 189 -8.80 10.96 -18.28
C GLN A 189 -7.68 11.31 -19.28
N GLY A 190 -7.25 10.33 -20.07
CA GLY A 190 -6.13 10.49 -21.00
C GLY A 190 -4.75 10.41 -20.35
N SER A 191 -4.69 10.11 -19.05
CA SER A 191 -3.48 9.91 -18.26
C SER A 191 -3.35 8.45 -17.84
N TYR A 192 -2.16 8.09 -17.36
CA TYR A 192 -1.86 6.77 -16.82
C TYR A 192 -1.86 6.78 -15.28
N PRO A 193 -2.35 5.73 -14.59
CA PRO A 193 -3.03 4.55 -15.14
C PRO A 193 -4.49 4.85 -15.50
N LYS A 194 -5.09 3.99 -16.33
CA LYS A 194 -6.54 4.03 -16.57
C LYS A 194 -7.26 3.50 -15.32
N ILE A 195 -7.94 4.39 -14.60
CA ILE A 195 -8.63 4.05 -13.35
C ILE A 195 -9.80 3.08 -13.59
N THR A 196 -9.80 1.95 -12.88
CA THR A 196 -10.84 0.91 -12.90
C THR A 196 -11.59 0.84 -11.57
N GLU A 197 -12.57 -0.08 -11.45
CA GLU A 197 -13.25 -0.31 -10.16
C GLU A 197 -12.37 -1.02 -9.13
N ASN A 198 -11.33 -1.73 -9.60
CA ASN A 198 -10.35 -2.40 -8.74
C ASN A 198 -9.27 -1.45 -8.21
N MET A 199 -9.38 -0.16 -8.52
CA MET A 199 -8.52 0.90 -8.01
C MET A 199 -9.30 1.83 -7.09
N ILE A 200 -8.59 2.45 -6.14
CA ILE A 200 -9.09 3.50 -5.25
C ILE A 200 -8.06 4.61 -5.19
N CYS A 201 -8.53 5.86 -5.26
CA CYS A 201 -7.65 7.03 -5.24
C CYS A 201 -7.74 7.73 -3.89
N ALA A 202 -6.61 8.21 -3.39
CA ALA A 202 -6.55 8.96 -2.14
C ALA A 202 -5.41 9.97 -2.16
N GLY A 203 -5.56 11.01 -1.35
CA GLY A 203 -4.62 12.11 -1.27
C GLY A 203 -5.01 13.31 -2.12
N ASP A 204 -4.20 14.34 -1.95
CA ASP A 204 -4.21 15.59 -2.67
C ASP A 204 -2.84 15.81 -3.31
N ASN A 205 -2.61 17.02 -3.83
CA ASN A 205 -1.35 17.37 -4.47
C ASN A 205 -0.15 17.36 -3.50
N ASP A 206 -0.36 17.50 -2.19
CA ASP A 206 0.74 17.63 -1.23
C ASP A 206 1.11 16.30 -0.55
N SER A 207 0.20 15.34 -0.60
CA SER A 207 0.34 14.01 0.01
C SER A 207 1.22 13.09 -0.84
N CYS A 208 2.40 12.71 -0.33
CA CYS A 208 3.37 11.92 -1.06
C CYS A 208 3.95 10.79 -0.19
N LEU A 209 3.90 9.56 -0.70
CA LEU A 209 4.64 8.41 -0.17
C LEU A 209 5.56 7.83 -1.22
N PHE A 210 6.71 7.33 -0.82
CA PHE A 210 7.65 6.66 -1.72
C PHE A 210 7.77 5.16 -1.47
N THR A 211 6.79 4.59 -0.75
CA THR A 211 6.82 3.19 -0.32
C THR A 211 5.72 2.39 -1.01
N TYR A 212 5.97 1.86 -2.21
CA TYR A 212 5.00 1.01 -2.93
C TYR A 212 4.57 -0.20 -2.09
N GLY A 213 3.33 -0.64 -2.24
CA GLY A 213 2.72 -1.67 -1.39
C GLY A 213 2.25 -1.17 -0.02
N ALA A 214 2.57 0.08 0.34
CA ALA A 214 2.08 0.70 1.58
C ALA A 214 0.55 0.66 1.69
N PRO A 215 0.02 0.49 2.90
CA PRO A 215 -1.43 0.45 3.12
C PRO A 215 -2.06 1.85 3.07
N LEU A 216 -3.23 1.93 2.45
CA LEU A 216 -4.22 2.97 2.75
C LEU A 216 -5.10 2.47 3.89
N MET A 217 -4.94 3.06 5.06
CA MET A 217 -5.68 2.72 6.28
C MET A 217 -6.93 3.60 6.38
N THR A 218 -8.11 3.00 6.52
CA THR A 218 -9.36 3.73 6.69
C THR A 218 -10.01 3.39 8.04
N LYS A 219 -10.45 4.43 8.76
CA LYS A 219 -11.09 4.30 10.07
C LYS A 219 -12.58 4.61 10.00
N ARG A 220 -13.41 3.77 10.63
CA ARG A 220 -14.79 4.11 10.99
C ARG A 220 -15.08 3.65 12.41
N LYS A 221 -15.51 4.59 13.25
CA LYS A 221 -15.67 4.37 14.69
C LYS A 221 -14.38 3.83 15.31
N SER A 222 -14.41 2.63 15.89
CA SER A 222 -13.26 1.96 16.53
C SER A 222 -12.54 0.96 15.62
N VAL A 223 -12.98 0.77 14.37
CA VAL A 223 -12.40 -0.22 13.46
C VAL A 223 -11.48 0.44 12.45
N TRP A 224 -10.26 -0.09 12.35
CA TRP A 224 -9.29 0.21 11.32
C TRP A 224 -9.23 -0.93 10.33
N LEU A 225 -9.22 -0.61 9.04
CA LEU A 225 -9.03 -1.57 7.96
C LEU A 225 -8.07 -1.04 6.90
N GLN A 226 -7.55 -1.93 6.06
CA GLN A 226 -6.77 -1.58 4.88
C GLN A 226 -7.67 -1.50 3.64
N SER A 227 -8.02 -0.31 3.19
CA SER A 227 -8.89 -0.09 2.03
C SER A 227 -8.13 -0.15 0.71
N GLY A 228 -6.81 0.09 0.74
CA GLY A 228 -5.96 0.13 -0.45
C GLY A 228 -4.53 -0.36 -0.24
N VAL A 229 -3.87 -0.68 -1.35
CA VAL A 229 -2.44 -1.03 -1.45
C VAL A 229 -1.79 -0.07 -2.46
N LEU A 230 -0.77 0.70 -2.07
CA LEU A 230 -0.18 1.75 -2.92
C LEU A 230 0.43 1.15 -4.19
N SER A 231 -0.09 1.58 -5.34
CA SER A 231 0.31 1.11 -6.67
C SER A 231 1.03 2.20 -7.47
N VAL A 232 0.53 3.43 -7.43
CA VAL A 232 1.14 4.61 -8.05
C VAL A 232 1.17 5.76 -7.06
N SER A 233 2.34 6.33 -6.85
CA SER A 233 2.50 7.55 -6.07
C SER A 233 2.61 8.75 -7.00
N ALA A 234 1.77 9.76 -6.76
CA ALA A 234 1.61 10.88 -7.69
C ALA A 234 2.19 12.23 -7.20
N CYS A 235 2.59 12.32 -5.92
CA CYS A 235 3.44 13.36 -5.32
C CYS A 235 3.42 14.74 -6.03
N GLY A 236 2.28 15.44 -6.07
CA GLY A 236 2.21 16.78 -6.65
C GLY A 236 1.10 17.01 -7.67
N ALA A 237 0.87 16.04 -8.55
CA ALA A 237 0.08 16.30 -9.77
C ALA A 237 -1.33 15.67 -9.76
N PHE A 238 -1.47 14.54 -9.07
CA PHE A 238 -2.69 13.73 -9.05
C PHE A 238 -2.85 13.08 -7.67
N PRO A 239 -4.06 12.62 -7.30
CA PRO A 239 -4.20 11.74 -6.15
C PRO A 239 -3.42 10.43 -6.41
N SER A 240 -2.90 9.83 -5.35
CA SER A 240 -2.21 8.54 -5.46
C SER A 240 -3.21 7.42 -5.74
N VAL A 241 -2.79 6.41 -6.50
CA VAL A 241 -3.64 5.29 -6.92
C VAL A 241 -3.24 4.04 -6.15
N PHE A 242 -4.24 3.41 -5.54
CA PHE A 242 -4.11 2.20 -4.76
C PHE A 242 -4.93 1.08 -5.42
N THR A 243 -4.48 -0.17 -5.28
CA THR A 243 -5.36 -1.31 -5.53
C THR A 243 -6.42 -1.36 -4.44
N ARG A 244 -7.70 -1.30 -4.81
CA ARG A 244 -8.84 -1.38 -3.90
C ARG A 244 -8.91 -2.78 -3.32
N VAL A 245 -8.89 -2.95 -1.99
CA VAL A 245 -8.77 -4.29 -1.39
C VAL A 245 -10.09 -5.09 -1.42
N SER A 246 -11.25 -4.44 -1.34
CA SER A 246 -12.54 -5.13 -1.18
C SER A 246 -12.86 -6.17 -2.26
N PRO A 247 -12.63 -5.93 -3.58
CA PRO A 247 -12.89 -6.93 -4.62
C PRO A 247 -12.07 -8.22 -4.46
N TYR A 248 -10.97 -8.17 -3.71
CA TYR A 248 -10.07 -9.31 -3.55
C TYR A 248 -10.37 -10.17 -2.32
N GLN A 249 -11.46 -9.92 -1.58
CA GLN A 249 -11.82 -10.73 -0.40
C GLN A 249 -11.79 -12.24 -0.71
N LYS A 250 -12.40 -12.65 -1.83
CA LYS A 250 -12.47 -14.05 -2.23
C LYS A 250 -11.08 -14.63 -2.50
N TRP A 251 -10.29 -13.96 -3.35
CA TRP A 251 -8.92 -14.40 -3.66
C TRP A 251 -8.04 -14.49 -2.41
N ILE A 252 -8.12 -13.51 -1.51
CA ILE A 252 -7.38 -13.54 -0.24
C ILE A 252 -7.81 -14.72 0.63
N SER A 253 -9.11 -14.97 0.75
CA SER A 253 -9.66 -16.06 1.56
C SER A 253 -9.29 -17.45 1.02
N ASP A 254 -9.29 -17.61 -0.31
CA ASP A 254 -8.94 -18.88 -0.96
C ASP A 254 -7.42 -19.15 -0.90
N THR A 255 -6.61 -18.10 -0.82
CA THR A 255 -5.14 -18.20 -0.85
C THR A 255 -4.53 -18.37 0.54
N VAL A 256 -5.04 -17.64 1.53
CA VAL A 256 -4.49 -17.65 2.89
C VAL A 256 -4.80 -18.96 3.58
N THR A 257 -3.77 -19.59 4.13
CA THR A 257 -3.87 -20.81 4.94
C THR A 257 -3.57 -20.53 6.41
N GLY A 258 -4.05 -21.40 7.30
CA GLY A 258 -3.91 -21.22 8.75
C GLY A 258 -4.97 -20.28 9.31
N THR A 259 -4.56 -19.31 10.14
CA THR A 259 -5.47 -18.34 10.76
C THR A 259 -6.16 -17.49 9.69
N ALA A 260 -7.49 -17.51 9.64
CA ALA A 260 -8.24 -16.74 8.66
C ALA A 260 -8.07 -15.21 8.86
N PRO A 261 -7.88 -14.42 7.78
CA PRO A 261 -7.93 -12.96 7.86
C PRO A 261 -9.30 -12.47 8.32
N LYS A 262 -9.33 -11.34 9.03
CA LYS A 262 -10.59 -10.76 9.52
C LYS A 262 -11.14 -9.76 8.51
N PHE A 263 -12.37 -10.02 8.04
CA PHE A 263 -13.07 -9.10 7.16
C PHE A 263 -14.12 -8.28 7.91
N PHE A 264 -14.31 -7.03 7.49
CA PHE A 264 -15.32 -6.13 8.03
C PHE A 264 -16.06 -5.41 6.90
N THR A 265 -17.40 -5.42 6.94
CA THR A 265 -18.20 -4.66 5.97
C THR A 265 -18.19 -3.19 6.35
N PHE A 266 -17.49 -2.40 5.53
CA PHE A 266 -17.37 -0.97 5.72
C PHE A 266 -18.29 -0.24 4.76
N THR A 267 -19.32 0.40 5.27
CA THR A 267 -20.12 1.35 4.49
C THR A 267 -19.58 2.75 4.73
N SER A 268 -19.34 3.54 3.70
CA SER A 268 -19.10 4.96 3.84
C SER A 268 -20.30 5.69 4.49
N PRO A 269 -20.13 6.86 5.12
CA PRO A 269 -21.28 7.66 5.56
C PRO A 269 -22.12 8.12 4.35
N ASP A 270 -23.43 8.22 4.53
CA ASP A 270 -24.35 8.66 3.46
C ASP A 270 -24.39 10.18 3.36
N ASN A 271 -24.25 10.72 2.15
CA ASN A 271 -24.43 12.15 1.84
C ASN A 271 -25.88 12.67 2.05
N SER A 272 -26.82 11.82 2.48
CA SER A 272 -28.26 12.12 2.50
C SER A 272 -28.80 12.69 3.82
N THR A 273 -27.95 13.03 4.79
CA THR A 273 -28.39 13.73 6.02
C THR A 273 -27.75 15.10 6.16
N SER A 274 -28.02 15.99 5.20
CA SER A 274 -28.12 17.42 5.54
C SER A 274 -29.37 17.59 6.40
N PRO A 275 -29.29 18.14 7.63
CA PRO A 275 -30.48 18.52 8.37
C PRO A 275 -31.17 19.62 7.57
N THR A 276 -32.36 19.33 7.03
CA THR A 276 -33.27 20.39 6.61
C THR A 276 -33.72 21.08 7.90
N THR A 277 -33.04 22.16 8.26
CA THR A 277 -33.54 23.09 9.28
C THR A 277 -34.86 23.66 8.76
N MET A 278 -35.96 23.28 9.40
CA MET A 278 -37.22 24.01 9.40
C MET A 278 -37.10 25.27 10.24
#